data_AF-A0A659UN48-F1
#
_entry.id   AF-A0A659UN48-F1
#
_cell.length_a   1.000
_cell.length_b   1.000
_cell.length_c   1.000
_cell.angle_alpha   90.00
_cell.angle_beta   90.00
_cell.angle_gamma   90.00
#
_symmetry.space_group_name_H-M   'P 1'
#
loop_
_entity.id
_entity.type
_entity.pdbx_description
1 polymer ?
#
loop_
_entity_poly.entity_id
_entity_poly.type
_entity_poly.pdbx_seq_one_letter_code
_entity_poly.pdbx_strand_id
1 'polypeptide(L)'
;YLRLAPYGGNLEGVRAASLAYFGKEPKRLTVSEAALLVALPQLPEKRRPDRNLQIAHAARDGVLSRMVSSGLIGEREAARAALDDVSGLRRTLPALAAHASYAMLPKAVPGQPLKLTIRKSVQ
;
A
#
# COMPACT_ATOMS: atom_id res chain seq x y z
N TYR A 1 -1.25 10.25 10.85
CA TYR A 1 -1.45 10.32 9.39
C TYR A 1 -1.41 8.95 8.70
N LEU A 2 -0.26 8.25 8.62
CA LEU A 2 -0.08 7.03 7.81
C LEU A 2 -1.02 5.83 8.12
N ARG A 3 -1.71 5.81 9.26
CA ARG A 3 -2.70 4.77 9.59
C ARG A 3 -4.10 5.03 9.00
N LEU A 4 -4.43 6.29 8.70
CA LEU A 4 -5.77 6.74 8.33
C LEU A 4 -5.80 7.47 6.99
N ALA A 5 -4.65 7.63 6.32
CA ALA A 5 -4.60 8.27 5.02
C ALA A 5 -5.44 7.47 4.00
N PRO A 6 -6.25 8.12 3.14
CA PRO A 6 -7.07 7.43 2.15
C PRO A 6 -6.21 7.00 0.96
N TYR A 7 -6.45 5.80 0.43
CA TYR A 7 -5.74 5.24 -0.74
C TYR A 7 -6.69 4.75 -1.85
N GLY A 8 -7.97 5.15 -1.79
CA GLY A 8 -9.00 4.79 -2.75
C GLY A 8 -9.93 3.69 -2.28
N GLY A 9 -11.22 3.84 -2.58
CA GLY A 9 -12.30 3.01 -2.06
C GLY A 9 -12.31 3.03 -0.54
N ASN A 10 -12.39 1.84 0.06
CA ASN A 10 -12.34 1.61 1.50
C ASN A 10 -10.91 1.37 2.04
N LEU A 11 -9.85 1.70 1.29
CA LEU A 11 -8.48 1.54 1.77
C LEU A 11 -8.04 2.75 2.57
N GLU A 12 -7.82 2.53 3.86
CA GLU A 12 -7.22 3.50 4.77
C GLU A 12 -5.93 2.94 5.38
N GLY A 13 -4.91 3.79 5.37
CA GLY A 13 -3.61 3.48 5.93
C GLY A 13 -2.66 2.76 4.98
N VAL A 14 -1.37 3.07 5.14
CA VAL A 14 -0.29 2.61 4.25
C VAL A 14 -0.18 1.09 4.20
N ARG A 15 -0.43 0.40 5.32
CA ARG A 15 -0.35 -1.06 5.38
C ARG A 15 -1.47 -1.73 4.57
N ALA A 16 -2.71 -1.25 4.72
CA ALA A 16 -3.84 -1.79 3.95
C ALA A 16 -3.62 -1.55 2.44
N ALA A 17 -3.17 -0.35 2.06
CA ALA A 17 -2.85 -0.02 0.68
C ALA A 17 -1.71 -0.87 0.11
N SER A 18 -0.63 -1.07 0.87
CA SER A 18 0.50 -1.91 0.48
C SER A 18 0.09 -3.36 0.19
N LEU A 19 -0.77 -3.92 1.03
CA LEU A 19 -1.31 -5.27 0.82
C LEU A 19 -2.27 -5.33 -0.37
N ALA A 20 -3.16 -4.35 -0.50
CA ALA A 20 -4.14 -4.32 -1.57
C ALA A 20 -3.51 -4.07 -2.96
N TYR A 21 -2.54 -3.16 -3.09
CA TYR A 21 -1.95 -2.84 -4.40
C TYR A 21 -0.73 -3.68 -4.74
N PHE A 22 0.02 -4.19 -3.74
CA PHE A 22 1.29 -4.91 -3.98
C PHE A 22 1.35 -6.31 -3.36
N GLY A 23 0.44 -6.64 -2.45
CA GLY A 23 0.48 -7.93 -1.74
C GLY A 23 1.67 -8.04 -0.79
N LYS A 24 2.29 -6.92 -0.42
CA LYS A 24 3.52 -6.84 0.37
C LYS A 24 3.29 -6.03 1.64
N GLU A 25 4.08 -6.29 2.67
CA GLU A 25 4.17 -5.38 3.82
C GLU A 25 4.91 -4.10 3.42
N PRO A 26 4.59 -2.92 4.00
CA PRO A 26 5.20 -1.65 3.62
C PRO A 26 6.73 -1.64 3.61
N LYS A 27 7.36 -2.41 4.51
CA LYS A 27 8.82 -2.55 4.61
C LYS A 27 9.47 -3.29 3.43
N ARG A 28 8.67 -3.92 2.56
CA ARG A 28 9.13 -4.70 1.40
C ARG A 28 8.80 -4.03 0.07
N LEU A 29 8.31 -2.79 0.11
CA LEU A 29 7.98 -2.04 -1.09
C LEU A 29 9.26 -1.60 -1.81
N THR A 30 9.24 -1.64 -3.14
CA THR A 30 10.28 -0.99 -3.95
C THR A 30 10.11 0.53 -3.89
N VAL A 31 11.12 1.28 -4.33
CA VAL A 31 11.06 2.74 -4.43
C VAL A 31 9.89 3.18 -5.33
N SER A 32 9.63 2.45 -6.42
CA SER A 32 8.52 2.70 -7.33
C SER A 32 7.16 2.52 -6.64
N GLU A 33 6.98 1.41 -5.92
CA GLU A 33 5.74 1.10 -5.21
C GLU A 33 5.49 2.09 -4.06
N ALA A 34 6.55 2.46 -3.32
CA ALA A 34 6.48 3.45 -2.26
C ALA A 34 6.12 4.84 -2.81
N ALA A 35 6.74 5.25 -3.92
CA ALA A 35 6.43 6.52 -4.58
C ALA A 35 4.97 6.59 -5.03
N LEU A 36 4.43 5.49 -5.57
CA LEU A 36 3.02 5.41 -5.91
C LEU A 36 2.12 5.57 -4.67
N LEU A 37 2.38 4.85 -3.56
CA LEU A 37 1.61 5.02 -2.34
C LEU A 37 1.67 6.45 -1.79
N VAL A 38 2.81 7.12 -1.88
CA VAL A 38 2.92 8.54 -1.45
C VAL A 38 2.04 9.44 -2.32
N ALA A 39 1.88 9.12 -3.61
CA ALA A 39 1.09 9.91 -4.54
C ALA A 39 -0.43 9.76 -4.37
N LEU A 40 -0.92 8.60 -3.92
CA LEU A 40 -2.35 8.29 -3.87
C LEU A 40 -3.19 9.21 -2.96
N PRO A 41 -2.81 9.51 -1.70
CA PRO A 41 -3.67 10.22 -0.75
C PRO A 41 -4.12 11.62 -1.17
N GLN A 42 -3.38 12.28 -2.05
CA GLN A 42 -3.78 13.59 -2.57
C GLN A 42 -5.01 13.53 -3.47
N LEU A 43 -5.19 12.43 -4.21
CA LEU A 43 -6.31 12.22 -5.13
C LEU A 43 -6.70 10.74 -5.12
N PRO A 44 -7.26 10.24 -4.01
CA PRO A 44 -7.34 8.81 -3.70
C PRO A 44 -8.23 8.03 -4.66
N GLU A 45 -9.25 8.65 -5.27
CA GLU A 45 -10.06 8.01 -6.31
C GLU A 45 -9.48 8.19 -7.72
N LYS A 46 -8.97 9.39 -8.03
CA LYS A 46 -8.51 9.73 -9.38
C LYS A 46 -7.15 9.09 -9.73
N ARG A 47 -6.30 8.84 -8.73
CA ARG A 47 -4.98 8.21 -8.92
C ARG A 47 -4.99 6.69 -8.71
N ARG A 48 -6.17 6.08 -8.54
CA ARG A 48 -6.32 4.63 -8.38
C ARG A 48 -5.68 3.89 -9.56
N PRO A 49 -4.67 3.04 -9.35
CA PRO A 49 -4.03 2.30 -10.45
C PRO A 49 -5.00 1.30 -11.08
N ASP A 50 -5.99 0.81 -10.33
CA ASP A 50 -7.03 -0.12 -10.82
C ASP A 50 -8.10 0.53 -11.70
N ARG A 51 -8.14 1.86 -11.77
CA ARG A 51 -9.11 2.60 -12.58
C ARG A 51 -8.45 3.54 -13.59
N ASN A 52 -7.34 4.16 -13.19
CA ASN A 52 -6.69 5.27 -13.90
C ASN A 52 -5.18 5.04 -13.94
N LEU A 53 -4.75 3.96 -14.59
CA LEU A 53 -3.35 3.52 -14.62
C LEU A 53 -2.39 4.63 -15.06
N GLN A 54 -2.71 5.34 -16.15
CA GLN A 54 -1.86 6.43 -16.66
C GLN A 54 -1.71 7.59 -15.67
N ILE A 55 -2.79 7.93 -14.95
CA ILE A 55 -2.75 8.98 -13.91
C ILE A 55 -1.90 8.51 -12.72
N ALA A 56 -2.00 7.23 -12.36
CA ALA A 56 -1.19 6.64 -11.30
C ALA A 56 0.31 6.66 -11.64
N HIS A 57 0.69 6.30 -12.88
CA HIS A 57 2.07 6.40 -13.37
C HIS A 57 2.60 7.83 -13.28
N ALA A 58 1.89 8.79 -13.87
CA ALA A 58 2.32 10.19 -13.85
C ALA A 58 2.45 10.74 -12.42
N ALA A 59 1.56 10.32 -11.52
CA ALA A 59 1.62 10.73 -10.12
C ALA A 59 2.83 10.12 -9.38
N ARG A 60 3.14 8.85 -9.62
CA ARG A 60 4.34 8.18 -9.11
C ARG A 60 5.61 8.86 -9.62
N ASP A 61 5.70 9.12 -10.92
CA ASP A 61 6.89 9.73 -11.53
C ASP A 61 7.13 11.14 -10.98
N GLY A 62 6.05 11.90 -10.76
CA GLY A 62 6.14 13.19 -10.06
C GLY A 62 6.63 13.08 -8.62
N VAL A 63 6.41 11.96 -7.93
CA VAL A 63 7.01 11.71 -6.60
C VAL A 63 8.49 11.35 -6.74
N LEU A 64 8.85 10.48 -7.67
CA LEU A 64 10.26 10.12 -7.94
C LEU A 64 11.11 11.36 -8.25
N SER A 65 10.62 12.25 -9.12
CA SER A 65 11.32 13.51 -9.42
C SER A 65 11.51 14.40 -8.19
N ARG A 66 10.53 14.45 -7.28
CA ARG A 66 10.65 15.18 -6.00
C ARG A 66 11.63 14.51 -5.04
N MET A 67 11.72 13.18 -5.04
CA MET A 67 12.70 12.45 -4.23
C MET A 67 14.13 12.74 -4.71
N VAL A 68 14.34 12.83 -6.02
CA VAL A 68 15.63 13.28 -6.59
C VAL A 68 15.93 14.72 -6.19
N SER A 69 14.99 15.65 -6.41
CA SER A 69 15.21 17.07 -6.11
C SER A 69 15.44 17.36 -4.62
N SER A 70 14.97 16.49 -3.73
CA SER A 70 15.20 16.56 -2.28
C SER A 70 16.43 15.78 -1.81
N GLY A 71 17.17 15.14 -2.72
CA GLY A 71 18.37 14.37 -2.40
C GLY A 71 18.12 13.04 -1.67
N LEU A 72 16.88 12.53 -1.69
CA LEU A 72 16.53 11.26 -1.03
C LEU A 72 17.04 10.04 -1.81
N ILE A 73 17.06 10.13 -3.14
CA ILE A 73 17.57 9.09 -4.05
C ILE A 73 18.33 9.75 -5.21
N GLY A 74 19.24 9.01 -5.84
CA GLY A 74 19.95 9.48 -7.04
C GLY A 74 19.12 9.37 -8.32
N GLU A 75 19.46 10.14 -9.35
CA GLU A 75 18.78 10.12 -10.66
C GLU A 75 18.72 8.71 -11.28
N ARG A 76 19.83 7.97 -11.21
CA ARG A 76 19.89 6.60 -11.74
C ARG A 76 18.94 5.64 -11.02
N GLU A 77 18.75 5.84 -9.72
CA GLU A 77 17.82 5.02 -8.93
C GLU A 77 16.37 5.37 -9.26
N ALA A 78 16.05 6.66 -9.35
CA ALA A 78 14.74 7.13 -9.78
C ALA A 78 14.38 6.63 -11.19
N ALA A 79 15.33 6.71 -12.14
CA ALA A 79 15.15 6.20 -13.49
C ALA A 79 14.88 4.71 -13.51
N ARG A 80 15.61 3.90 -12.73
CA ARG A 80 15.33 2.46 -12.58
C ARG A 80 13.95 2.21 -11.97
N ALA A 81 13.58 2.93 -10.92
CA ALA A 81 12.27 2.80 -10.29
C ALA A 81 11.11 3.18 -11.23
N ALA A 82 11.32 4.14 -12.13
CA ALA A 82 10.31 4.55 -13.11
C ALA A 82 10.00 3.46 -14.15
N LEU A 83 10.94 2.54 -14.39
CA LEU A 83 10.77 1.40 -15.31
C LEU A 83 9.88 0.29 -14.74
N ASP A 84 9.74 0.20 -13.41
CA ASP A 84 8.83 -0.75 -12.79
C ASP A 84 7.39 -0.47 -13.27
N ASP A 85 6.63 -1.53 -13.57
CA ASP A 85 5.23 -1.36 -13.95
C ASP A 85 4.34 -1.06 -12.73
N VAL A 86 3.34 -0.20 -12.90
CA VAL A 86 2.32 0.03 -11.88
C VAL A 86 1.26 -1.03 -12.06
N SER A 87 1.21 -2.00 -11.15
CA SER A 87 0.15 -3.00 -11.17
C SER A 87 -1.23 -2.32 -11.09
N GLY A 88 -1.98 -2.36 -12.19
CA GLY A 88 -3.39 -1.93 -12.26
C GLY A 88 -4.36 -2.89 -11.55
N LEU A 89 -3.85 -3.84 -10.77
CA LEU A 89 -4.66 -4.80 -10.05
C LEU A 89 -4.81 -4.39 -8.59
N ARG A 90 -6.05 -4.51 -8.09
CA ARG A 90 -6.36 -4.46 -6.67
C ARG A 90 -6.55 -5.88 -6.15
N ARG A 91 -5.62 -6.33 -5.31
CA ARG A 91 -5.63 -7.66 -4.69
C ARG A 91 -6.66 -7.75 -3.57
N THR A 92 -7.18 -8.95 -3.36
CA THR A 92 -7.97 -9.28 -2.18
C THR A 92 -7.09 -9.25 -0.93
N LEU A 93 -7.61 -8.66 0.15
CA LEU A 93 -6.89 -8.67 1.42
C LEU A 93 -6.84 -10.10 2.00
N PRO A 94 -5.73 -10.49 2.63
CA PRO A 94 -5.59 -11.83 3.18
C PRO A 94 -6.61 -12.08 4.30
N ALA A 95 -7.49 -13.06 4.09
CA ALA A 95 -8.50 -13.49 5.05
C ALA A 95 -8.10 -14.84 5.69
N LEU A 96 -6.94 -14.87 6.36
CA LEU A 96 -6.32 -16.11 6.84
C LEU A 96 -7.16 -16.86 7.88
N ALA A 97 -7.85 -16.15 8.76
CA ALA A 97 -8.56 -16.74 9.89
C ALA A 97 -9.83 -15.95 10.24
N ALA A 98 -10.74 -15.74 9.28
CA ALA A 98 -11.91 -14.87 9.45
C ALA A 98 -12.77 -15.23 10.69
N HIS A 99 -13.09 -16.52 10.86
CA HIS A 99 -13.89 -17.00 12.00
C HIS A 99 -13.19 -16.76 13.35
N ALA A 100 -11.89 -17.04 13.43
CA ALA A 100 -11.14 -16.85 14.67
C ALA A 100 -10.95 -15.37 15.02
N SER A 101 -10.70 -14.53 14.02
CA SER A 101 -10.69 -13.08 14.17
C SER A 101 -12.04 -12.58 14.68
N TYR A 102 -13.15 -13.07 14.11
CA TYR A 102 -14.51 -12.71 14.53
C TYR A 102 -14.78 -13.11 15.99
N ALA A 103 -14.41 -14.32 16.39
CA ALA A 103 -14.58 -14.81 17.77
C ALA A 103 -13.81 -13.97 18.81
N MET A 104 -12.75 -13.28 18.41
CA MET A 104 -11.93 -12.44 19.30
C MET A 104 -12.33 -10.97 19.31
N LEU A 105 -13.25 -10.52 18.44
CA LEU A 105 -13.74 -9.14 18.42
C LEU A 105 -14.24 -8.64 19.78
N PRO A 106 -14.99 -9.42 20.59
CA PRO A 106 -15.45 -8.97 21.91
C PRO A 106 -14.31 -8.67 22.89
N LYS A 107 -13.13 -9.27 22.68
CA LYS A 107 -11.94 -9.12 23.53
C LYS A 107 -10.91 -8.16 22.93
N ALA A 108 -11.19 -7.59 21.75
CA ALA A 108 -10.26 -6.74 21.03
C ALA A 108 -10.15 -5.36 21.70
N VAL A 109 -8.92 -4.92 21.98
CA VAL A 109 -8.64 -3.55 22.41
C VAL A 109 -8.36 -2.70 21.17
N PRO A 110 -9.08 -1.59 20.95
CA PRO A 110 -8.82 -0.70 19.82
C PRO A 110 -7.36 -0.28 19.75
N GLY A 111 -6.76 -0.41 18.56
CA GLY A 111 -5.36 -0.03 18.32
C GLY A 111 -4.31 -1.06 18.75
N GLN A 112 -4.68 -2.15 19.42
CA GLN A 112 -3.76 -3.26 19.70
C GLN A 112 -3.95 -4.41 18.69
N PRO A 113 -2.86 -4.98 18.15
CA PRO A 113 -2.96 -6.13 17.27
C PRO A 113 -3.49 -7.35 18.03
N LEU A 114 -4.53 -7.98 17.48
CA LEU A 114 -5.05 -9.26 17.95
C LEU A 114 -3.99 -10.35 17.76
N LYS A 115 -3.36 -10.78 18.86
CA LYS A 115 -2.45 -11.93 18.86
C LYS A 115 -3.28 -13.20 19.05
N LEU A 116 -3.42 -13.97 17.98
CA LEU A 116 -4.06 -15.29 18.00
C LEU A 116 -3.00 -16.37 18.25
N THR A 117 -3.40 -17.47 18.87
CA THR A 117 -2.56 -18.67 19.05
C THR A 117 -2.50 -19.55 17.78
N ILE A 118 -3.23 -19.15 16.73
CA ILE A 118 -3.33 -19.91 15.48
C ILE A 118 -2.00 -19.90 14.73
N ARG A 119 -1.55 -21.10 14.33
CA ARG A 119 -0.41 -21.28 13.44
C ARG A 119 -0.89 -21.34 12.00
N LYS A 120 -0.27 -20.55 11.12
CA LYS A 120 -0.57 -20.50 9.68
C LYS A 120 -0.48 -21.87 8.99
N SER A 121 0.33 -22.80 9.50
CA SER A 121 0.51 -24.13 8.92
C SER A 121 -0.63 -25.11 9.19
N VAL A 122 -1.53 -24.78 10.12
CA VAL A 122 -2.62 -25.66 10.58
C VAL A 122 -3.96 -25.25 9.95
N GLN A 123 -3.99 -24.17 9.15
CA GLN A 123 -5.19 -23.55 8.58
C GLN A 123 -5.05 -23.35 7.07
#